data_AF-A0A453SIA5-F1
#
_entry.id   AF-A0A453SIA5-F1
#
_cell.length_a   1.000
_cell.length_b   1.000
_cell.length_c   1.000
_cell.angle_alpha   90.00
_cell.angle_beta   90.00
_cell.angle_gamma   90.00
#
_symmetry.space_group_name_H-M   'P 1'
#
loop_
_entity.id
_entity.type
_entity.pdbx_description
1 polymer ?
#
loop_
_entity_poly.entity_id
_entity_poly.type
_entity_poly.pdbx_seq_one_letter_code
_entity_poly.pdbx_strand_id
1 'polypeptide(L)'
;MDVIPGDMVVNAMMVAMAAHSEERAQTIYHVTSSLRNPAPYAILADTGHRYFYDNPPRTGRNGEPARLNKMRFFSTVARLSLYMAVRYRLPLEMLRLVNIALCGVFSRRYDDLSRKYRFIVQLIELYTPYSLFKGWYVRVKME
;
A
#
# COMPACT_ATOMS: atom_id res chain seq x y z
N MET A 1 11.43 -4.38 2.66
CA MET A 1 10.69 -3.97 3.87
C MET A 1 10.96 -4.97 4.95
N ASP A 2 11.05 -4.51 6.19
CA ASP A 2 11.10 -5.42 7.34
C ASP A 2 9.66 -5.79 7.72
N VAL A 3 9.35 -7.08 7.81
CA VAL A 3 8.01 -7.56 8.15
C VAL A 3 8.13 -8.47 9.36
N ILE A 4 7.55 -8.05 10.49
CA ILE A 4 7.64 -8.75 11.76
C ILE A 4 6.26 -9.34 12.08
N PRO A 5 6.16 -10.66 12.32
CA PRO A 5 4.93 -11.28 12.81
C PRO A 5 4.46 -10.67 14.14
N GLY A 6 3.14 -10.57 14.34
CA GLY A 6 2.57 -9.94 15.53
C GLY A 6 2.92 -10.67 16.84
N ASP A 7 2.99 -11.99 16.80
CA ASP A 7 3.41 -12.83 17.93
C ASP A 7 4.85 -12.56 18.37
N MET A 8 5.76 -12.32 17.42
CA MET A 8 7.14 -11.94 17.73
C MET A 8 7.21 -10.55 18.40
N VAL A 9 6.36 -9.61 17.99
CA VAL A 9 6.28 -8.29 18.62
C VAL A 9 5.78 -8.40 20.06
N VAL A 10 4.73 -9.18 20.31
CA VAL A 10 4.18 -9.39 21.66
C VAL A 10 5.22 -10.08 22.56
N ASN A 11 5.88 -11.13 22.07
CA ASN A 11 6.91 -11.82 22.83
C ASN A 11 8.09 -10.90 23.16
N ALA A 12 8.55 -10.09 22.20
CA ALA A 12 9.61 -9.13 22.45
C ALA A 12 9.20 -8.07 23.48
N MET A 13 7.96 -7.60 23.43
CA MET A 13 7.41 -6.65 24.41
C MET A 13 7.37 -7.27 25.82
N MET A 14 6.91 -8.51 25.96
CA MET A 14 6.90 -9.23 27.25
C MET A 14 8.31 -9.38 27.83
N VAL A 15 9.29 -9.76 27.00
CA VAL A 15 10.69 -9.90 27.43
C VAL A 15 11.28 -8.55 27.85
N ALA A 16 11.03 -7.48 27.09
CA ALA A 16 11.50 -6.14 27.43
C ALA A 16 10.91 -5.66 28.76
N MET A 17 9.61 -5.87 28.99
CA MET A 17 8.94 -5.54 30.26
C MET A 17 9.53 -6.32 31.44
N ALA A 18 9.76 -7.63 31.27
CA ALA A 18 10.34 -8.46 32.32
C ALA A 18 11.79 -8.03 32.64
N ALA A 19 12.60 -7.74 31.63
CA ALA A 19 14.00 -7.36 31.80
C ALA A 19 14.19 -6.00 32.50
N HIS A 20 13.23 -5.07 32.38
CA HIS A 20 13.33 -3.71 32.96
C HIS A 20 12.29 -3.50 34.06
N SER A 21 11.77 -4.57 34.64
CA SER A 21 10.72 -4.49 35.67
C SER A 21 11.17 -3.70 36.91
N GLU A 22 12.49 -3.63 37.20
CA GLU A 22 13.04 -2.91 38.35
C GLU A 22 14.03 -1.79 37.98
N GLU A 23 14.31 -1.59 36.68
CA GLU A 23 15.25 -0.57 36.22
C GLU A 23 14.55 0.79 36.01
N ARG A 24 15.16 1.86 36.53
CA ARG A 24 14.71 3.26 36.31
C ARG A 24 15.18 3.85 34.97
N ALA A 25 16.03 3.15 34.24
CA ALA A 25 16.61 3.61 32.98
C ALA A 25 15.67 3.32 31.80
N GLN A 26 15.56 4.28 30.88
CA GLN A 26 14.79 4.11 29.65
C GLN A 26 15.66 3.45 28.58
N THR A 27 15.44 2.15 28.34
CA THR A 27 16.12 1.41 27.27
C THR A 27 15.21 1.30 26.03
N ILE A 28 15.71 1.72 24.88
CA ILE A 28 14.97 1.69 23.61
C ILE A 28 15.31 0.40 22.85
N TYR A 29 14.30 -0.45 22.64
CA TYR A 29 14.42 -1.71 21.90
C TYR A 29 13.96 -1.55 20.45
N HIS A 30 14.85 -1.86 19.50
CA HIS A 30 14.49 -1.95 18.08
C HIS A 30 14.28 -3.42 17.69
N VAL A 31 13.02 -3.84 17.67
CA VAL A 31 12.63 -5.18 17.22
C VAL A 31 12.61 -5.18 15.69
N THR A 32 13.34 -6.11 15.06
CA THR A 32 13.45 -6.24 13.60
C THR A 32 13.36 -7.71 13.19
N SER A 33 12.93 -8.04 11.96
CA SER A 33 12.79 -9.44 11.49
C SER A 33 14.11 -10.11 11.08
N SER A 34 15.25 -9.51 11.46
CA SER A 34 16.63 -9.87 11.10
C SER A 34 17.09 -9.44 9.69
N LEU A 35 18.40 -9.33 9.49
CA LEU A 35 19.06 -8.95 8.22
C LEU A 35 18.79 -9.95 7.08
N ARG A 36 18.34 -11.17 7.42
CA ARG A 36 18.19 -12.28 6.47
C ARG A 36 16.84 -12.32 5.77
N ASN A 37 15.86 -11.51 6.16
CA ASN A 37 14.51 -11.55 5.58
C ASN A 37 13.94 -10.17 5.17
N PRO A 38 14.67 -9.31 4.42
CA PRO A 38 14.04 -8.16 3.81
C PRO A 38 13.07 -8.65 2.73
N ALA A 39 11.76 -8.67 3.03
CA ALA A 39 10.74 -9.03 2.06
C ALA A 39 10.67 -7.93 0.98
N PRO A 40 10.99 -8.24 -0.30
CA PRO A 40 10.75 -7.31 -1.38
C PRO A 40 9.26 -7.07 -1.52
N TYR A 41 8.84 -5.82 -1.77
CA TYR A 41 7.44 -5.50 -2.00
C TYR A 41 6.80 -6.35 -3.10
N ALA A 42 7.58 -6.74 -4.11
CA ALA A 42 7.12 -7.63 -5.18
C ALA A 42 6.71 -9.02 -4.65
N ILE A 43 7.45 -9.56 -3.68
CA ILE A 43 7.13 -10.85 -3.06
C ILE A 43 5.87 -10.72 -2.20
N LEU A 44 5.78 -9.67 -1.37
CA LEU A 44 4.58 -9.41 -0.54
C LEU A 44 3.32 -9.24 -1.39
N ALA A 45 3.46 -8.56 -2.52
CA ALA A 45 2.36 -8.38 -3.47
C ALA A 45 1.95 -9.67 -4.17
N ASP A 46 2.93 -10.49 -4.60
CA ASP A 46 2.66 -11.75 -5.27
C ASP A 46 2.05 -12.78 -4.31
N THR A 47 2.57 -12.88 -3.09
CA THR A 47 2.01 -13.76 -2.06
C THR A 47 0.61 -13.34 -1.66
N GLY A 48 0.38 -12.04 -1.46
CA GLY A 48 -0.95 -11.50 -1.20
C GLY A 48 -1.92 -11.78 -2.36
N HIS A 49 -1.50 -11.52 -3.60
CA HIS A 49 -2.33 -11.80 -4.78
C HIS A 49 -2.69 -13.28 -4.89
N ARG A 50 -1.70 -14.17 -4.72
CA ARG A 50 -1.91 -15.62 -4.77
C ARG A 50 -2.87 -16.08 -3.67
N TYR A 51 -2.66 -15.62 -2.43
CA TYR A 51 -3.52 -15.95 -1.30
C TYR A 51 -4.98 -15.58 -1.55
N PHE A 52 -5.25 -14.34 -2.01
CA PHE A 52 -6.61 -13.89 -2.28
C PHE A 52 -7.19 -14.41 -3.61
N TYR A 53 -6.34 -14.87 -4.52
CA TYR A 53 -6.79 -15.56 -5.73
C TYR A 53 -7.29 -16.98 -5.38
N ASP A 54 -6.54 -17.69 -4.55
CA ASP A 54 -6.90 -19.03 -4.07
C ASP A 54 -8.03 -18.98 -3.02
N ASN A 55 -8.09 -17.89 -2.24
CA ASN A 55 -9.10 -17.64 -1.20
C ASN A 55 -9.85 -16.33 -1.46
N PRO A 56 -10.73 -16.28 -2.48
CA PRO A 56 -11.42 -15.06 -2.84
C PRO A 56 -12.42 -14.64 -1.75
N PRO A 57 -12.35 -13.39 -1.25
CA PRO A 57 -13.29 -12.91 -0.26
C PRO A 57 -14.70 -12.86 -0.85
N ARG A 58 -15.68 -13.37 -0.10
CA ARG A 58 -17.10 -13.43 -0.50
C ARG A 58 -17.82 -12.14 -0.09
N THR A 59 -17.42 -11.02 -0.69
CA THR A 59 -17.99 -9.69 -0.39
C THR A 59 -19.16 -9.33 -1.30
N GLY A 60 -19.49 -10.16 -2.30
CA GLY A 60 -20.66 -9.95 -3.15
C GLY A 60 -21.98 -10.00 -2.36
N ARG A 61 -22.98 -9.24 -2.81
CA ARG A 61 -24.34 -9.23 -2.21
C ARG A 61 -24.97 -10.61 -2.02
N ASN A 62 -24.54 -11.60 -2.82
CA ASN A 62 -25.03 -12.98 -2.80
C ASN A 62 -23.95 -13.99 -2.35
N GLY A 63 -22.87 -13.53 -1.70
CA GLY A 63 -21.73 -14.39 -1.33
C GLY A 63 -20.81 -14.74 -2.51
N GLU A 64 -20.97 -14.07 -3.66
CA GLU A 64 -20.11 -14.26 -4.83
C GLU A 64 -18.65 -13.91 -4.52
N PRO A 65 -17.69 -14.72 -4.99
CA PRO A 65 -16.27 -14.45 -4.82
C PRO A 65 -15.88 -13.16 -5.56
N ALA A 66 -15.16 -12.28 -4.86
CA ALA A 66 -14.65 -11.05 -5.46
C ALA A 66 -13.66 -11.38 -6.58
N ARG A 67 -13.86 -10.79 -7.77
CA ARG A 67 -12.91 -10.93 -8.88
C ARG A 67 -11.65 -10.12 -8.58
N LEU A 68 -10.55 -10.83 -8.31
CA LEU A 68 -9.26 -10.21 -8.07
C LEU A 68 -8.48 -10.06 -9.38
N ASN A 69 -8.38 -8.83 -9.87
CA ASN A 69 -7.49 -8.53 -11.00
C ASN A 69 -6.05 -8.38 -10.51
N LYS A 70 -5.08 -8.87 -11.30
CA LYS A 70 -3.66 -8.72 -10.99
C LYS A 70 -3.27 -7.24 -10.93
N MET A 71 -2.75 -6.81 -9.79
CA MET A 71 -2.30 -5.44 -9.60
C MET A 71 -1.01 -5.19 -10.40
N ARG A 72 -0.95 -4.06 -11.09
CA ARG A 72 0.26 -3.66 -11.84
C ARG A 72 1.14 -2.78 -10.96
N PHE A 73 2.40 -3.17 -10.83
CA PHE A 73 3.43 -2.39 -10.17
C PHE A 73 4.25 -1.62 -11.19
N PHE A 74 4.57 -0.38 -10.86
CA PHE A 74 5.44 0.47 -11.65
C PHE A 74 6.72 0.74 -10.86
N SER A 75 7.87 0.67 -11.51
CA SER A 75 9.16 0.90 -10.85
C SER A 75 9.49 2.37 -10.63
N THR A 76 8.67 3.30 -11.11
CA THR A 76 8.89 4.74 -10.91
C THR A 76 7.55 5.47 -10.84
N VAL A 77 7.45 6.46 -9.96
CA VAL A 77 6.27 7.35 -9.85
C VAL A 77 5.97 8.03 -11.18
N ALA A 78 6.99 8.49 -11.92
CA ALA A 78 6.79 9.10 -13.24
C ALA A 78 6.04 8.17 -14.23
N ARG A 79 6.40 6.88 -14.28
CA ARG A 79 5.72 5.89 -15.13
C ARG A 79 4.30 5.60 -14.65
N LEU A 80 4.09 5.53 -13.33
CA LEU A 80 2.76 5.40 -12.75
C LEU A 80 1.90 6.61 -13.12
N SER A 81 2.38 7.83 -12.91
CA SER A 81 1.67 9.06 -13.21
C SER A 81 1.35 9.20 -14.69
N LEU A 82 2.29 8.84 -15.58
CA LEU A 82 2.04 8.82 -17.02
C LEU A 82 0.96 7.81 -17.39
N TYR A 83 1.05 6.59 -16.87
CA TYR A 83 0.02 5.57 -17.09
C TYR A 83 -1.36 6.03 -16.58
N MET A 84 -1.40 6.64 -15.39
CA MET A 84 -2.62 7.17 -14.80
C MET A 84 -3.23 8.30 -15.66
N ALA A 85 -2.38 9.19 -16.18
CA ALA A 85 -2.81 10.25 -17.08
C ALA A 85 -3.41 9.68 -18.38
N VAL A 86 -2.71 8.76 -19.04
CA VAL A 86 -3.18 8.17 -20.31
C VAL A 86 -4.44 7.33 -20.11
N ARG A 87 -4.47 6.46 -19.10
CA ARG A 87 -5.53 5.46 -18.94
C ARG A 87 -6.78 5.99 -18.26
N TYR A 88 -6.67 7.01 -17.40
CA TYR A 88 -7.77 7.51 -16.58
C TYR A 88 -8.06 9.00 -16.77
N ARG A 89 -7.04 9.88 -16.86
CA ARG A 89 -7.27 11.32 -17.04
C ARG A 89 -7.86 11.64 -18.41
N LEU A 90 -7.28 11.10 -19.49
CA LEU A 90 -7.79 11.30 -20.86
C LEU A 90 -9.26 10.88 -21.02
N PRO A 91 -9.68 9.65 -20.66
CA PRO A 91 -11.09 9.27 -20.78
C PRO A 91 -12.00 10.05 -19.82
N LEU A 92 -11.50 10.51 -18.66
CA LEU A 92 -12.27 11.37 -17.77
C LEU A 92 -12.55 12.75 -18.39
N GLU A 93 -11.57 13.34 -19.09
CA GLU A 93 -11.73 14.59 -19.82
C GLU A 93 -12.66 14.42 -21.03
N MET A 94 -12.57 13.30 -21.76
CA MET A 94 -13.53 12.96 -22.83
C MET A 94 -14.95 12.80 -22.27
N LEU A 95 -15.09 12.12 -21.12
CA LEU A 95 -16.38 11.99 -20.44
C LEU A 95 -16.94 13.35 -20.02
N ARG A 96 -16.08 14.29 -19.60
CA ARG A 96 -16.47 15.67 -19.29
C ARG A 96 -17.07 16.36 -20.51
N LEU A 97 -16.41 16.27 -21.67
CA LEU A 97 -16.87 16.87 -22.93
C LEU A 97 -18.20 16.26 -23.38
N VAL A 98 -18.31 14.93 -23.33
CA VAL A 98 -19.56 14.21 -23.65
C VAL A 98 -20.68 14.60 -22.69
N ASN A 99 -20.37 14.76 -21.40
CA ASN A 99 -21.36 15.19 -20.42
C ASN A 99 -21.88 16.61 -20.71
N ILE A 100 -21.02 17.53 -21.14
CA ILE A 100 -21.42 18.88 -21.55
C ILE A 100 -22.28 18.82 -22.83
N ALA A 101 -21.86 18.02 -23.83
CA ALA A 101 -22.60 17.85 -25.08
C ALA A 101 -23.99 17.20 -24.88
N LEU A 102 -24.14 16.34 -23.86
CA LEU A 102 -25.41 15.70 -23.49
C LEU A 102 -26.12 16.42 -22.33
N CYS A 103 -25.90 17.72 -22.15
CA CYS A 103 -26.60 18.55 -21.17
C CYS A 103 -26.62 17.99 -19.74
N GLY A 104 -25.53 17.36 -19.29
CA GLY A 104 -25.35 16.94 -17.90
C GLY A 104 -25.90 15.56 -17.53
N VAL A 105 -26.34 14.74 -18.50
CA VAL A 105 -26.89 13.38 -18.26
C VAL A 105 -25.91 12.46 -17.51
N PHE A 106 -24.60 12.66 -17.66
CA PHE A 106 -23.56 11.86 -17.01
C PHE A 106 -22.85 12.56 -15.84
N SER A 107 -23.35 13.72 -15.38
CA SER A 107 -22.75 14.54 -14.32
C SER A 107 -22.40 13.72 -13.08
N ARG A 108 -23.36 12.96 -12.56
CA ARG A 108 -23.18 12.12 -11.37
C ARG A 108 -22.07 11.08 -11.52
N ARG A 109 -21.94 10.47 -12.70
CA ARG A 109 -20.88 9.48 -12.97
C ARG A 109 -19.52 10.17 -13.08
N TYR A 110 -19.45 11.30 -13.77
CA TYR A 110 -18.24 12.10 -13.88
C TYR A 110 -17.75 12.60 -12.51
N ASP A 111 -18.65 13.07 -11.65
CA ASP A 111 -18.29 13.57 -10.32
C ASP A 111 -17.73 12.45 -9.41
N ASP A 112 -18.34 11.26 -9.44
CA ASP A 112 -17.83 10.11 -8.68
C ASP A 112 -16.45 9.65 -9.19
N LEU A 113 -16.29 9.55 -10.51
CA LEU A 113 -15.02 9.18 -11.14
C LEU A 113 -13.92 10.22 -10.88
N SER A 114 -14.25 11.51 -10.98
CA SER A 114 -13.29 12.59 -10.74
C SER A 114 -12.86 12.66 -9.28
N ARG A 115 -13.78 12.43 -8.33
CA ARG A 115 -13.47 12.34 -6.90
C ARG A 115 -12.52 11.18 -6.60
N LYS A 116 -12.80 10.00 -7.17
CA LYS A 116 -11.94 8.81 -7.02
C LYS A 116 -10.55 9.04 -7.63
N TYR A 117 -10.49 9.65 -8.82
CA TYR A 117 -9.23 9.99 -9.46
C TYR A 117 -8.40 10.95 -8.60
N ARG A 118 -9.02 12.03 -8.10
CA ARG A 118 -8.34 13.01 -7.23
C ARG A 118 -7.78 12.36 -5.96
N PHE A 119 -8.57 11.49 -5.33
CA PHE A 119 -8.12 10.75 -4.14
C PHE A 119 -6.89 9.89 -4.44
N ILE A 120 -6.88 9.16 -5.56
CA ILE A 120 -5.73 8.33 -5.95
C ILE A 120 -4.50 9.21 -6.25
N VAL A 121 -4.66 10.34 -6.94
CA VAL A 121 -3.54 11.27 -7.21
C VAL A 121 -2.94 11.78 -5.91
N GLN A 122 -3.76 12.22 -4.95
CA GLN A 122 -3.29 12.66 -3.64
C GLN A 122 -2.54 11.56 -2.89
N LEU A 123 -3.01 10.32 -2.98
CA LEU A 123 -2.33 9.18 -2.37
C LEU A 123 -0.95 8.96 -3.01
N ILE A 124 -0.85 9.05 -4.34
CA ILE A 124 0.44 8.92 -5.05
C ILE A 124 1.40 10.03 -4.61
N GLU A 125 0.94 11.28 -4.53
CA GLU A 125 1.76 12.41 -4.08
C GLU A 125 2.25 12.23 -2.64
N LEU A 126 1.37 11.81 -1.73
CA LEU A 126 1.72 11.53 -0.34
C LEU A 126 2.79 10.44 -0.21
N TYR A 127 2.71 9.39 -1.04
CA TYR A 127 3.65 8.26 -1.00
C TYR A 127 4.89 8.45 -1.88
N THR A 128 4.93 9.49 -2.71
CA THR A 128 6.09 9.83 -3.55
C THR A 128 7.40 9.93 -2.77
N PRO A 129 7.50 10.68 -1.64
CA PRO A 129 8.75 10.78 -0.87
C PRO A 129 9.22 9.43 -0.31
N TYR A 130 8.28 8.54 0.04
CA TYR A 130 8.60 7.21 0.57
C TYR A 130 9.08 6.24 -0.50
N SER A 131 8.64 6.42 -1.76
CA SER A 131 9.08 5.59 -2.89
C SER A 131 10.53 5.88 -3.33
N LEU A 132 11.05 7.07 -3.01
CA LEU A 132 12.41 7.51 -3.37
C LEU A 132 13.43 7.31 -2.24
N PHE A 133 13.00 6.88 -1.06
CA PHE A 133 13.89 6.70 0.08
C PHE A 133 14.72 5.42 -0.08
N LYS A 134 16.01 5.58 -0.41
CA LYS A 134 17.02 4.52 -0.51
C LYS A 134 17.87 4.39 0.77
N GLY A 135 17.29 4.65 1.94
CA GLY A 135 18.02 4.51 3.21
C GLY A 135 18.19 3.04 3.59
N TRP A 136 19.43 2.60 3.80
CA TRP A 136 19.76 1.32 4.45
C TRP A 136 20.25 1.61 5.87
N TYR A 137 19.66 0.96 6.87
CA TYR A 137 20.14 1.03 8.25
C TYR A 137 21.17 -0.09 8.48
N VAL A 138 22.47 0.24 8.54
CA VAL A 138 23.51 -0.68 9.03
C VAL A 138 23.44 -0.71 10.56
N ARG A 139 23.42 -1.89 11.19
CA ARG A 139 23.59 -2.02 12.64
C ARG A 139 25.08 -1.87 12.98
N VAL A 140 25.43 -0.87 13.80
CA VAL A 140 26.72 -0.86 14.51
C VAL A 140 26.59 -1.89 15.64
N LYS A 141 27.47 -2.92 15.65
CA LYS A 141 27.56 -3.85 16.78
C LYS A 141 28.02 -3.06 18.00
N MET A 142 27.23 -3.08 19.08
CA MET A 142 27.77 -2.80 20.41
C MET A 142 28.20 -4.13 21.00
N GLU A 143 29.50 -4.24 21.28
CA GLU A 143 30.13 -5.29 22.08
C GLU A 143 29.73 -5.16 23.56
#